data_AF-A0A6L6D967-F1
#
_entry.id   AF-A0A6L6D967-F1
#
_cell.length_a   1.000
_cell.length_b   1.000
_cell.length_c   1.000
_cell.angle_alpha   90.00
_cell.angle_beta   90.00
_cell.angle_gamma   90.00
#
_symmetry.space_group_name_H-M   'P 1'
#
loop_
_entity.id
_entity.type
_entity.pdbx_description
1 polymer ?
#
loop_
_entity_poly.entity_id
_entity_poly.type
_entity_poly.pdbx_seq_one_letter_code
_entity_poly.pdbx_strand_id
1 'polypeptide(L)' 'MATLRFSYGTMGSGKSTLALQIHHNMSSRGVAGLLLTKLDRDGSQVTSRLGVSAPAVDVFPELNIYDLA' A
#
# COMPACT_ATOMS: atom_id res chain seq x y z
N MET A 1 -20.92 1.74 4.46
CA MET A 1 -20.47 3.14 4.36
C MET A 1 -18.98 3.14 4.08
N ALA A 2 -18.51 3.86 3.06
CA ALA A 2 -17.09 3.90 2.70
C ALA A 2 -16.37 5.05 3.42
N THR A 3 -15.09 4.84 3.76
CA THR A 3 -14.26 5.83 4.46
C THR A 3 -12.94 5.99 3.72
N LEU A 4 -12.50 7.24 3.53
CA LEU A 4 -11.17 7.56 3.02
C LEU A 4 -10.31 8.11 4.15
N ARG A 5 -9.15 7.48 4.39
CA ARG A 5 -8.11 8.03 5.27
C ARG A 5 -6.91 8.45 4.44
N PHE A 6 -6.66 9.76 4.38
CA PHE A 6 -5.46 10.30 3.75
C PHE A 6 -4.35 10.51 4.79
N SER A 7 -3.15 9.99 4.52
CA SER A 7 -1.98 10.13 5.39
C SER A 7 -0.82 10.74 4.60
N TYR A 8 -0.26 11.85 5.09
CA TYR A 8 0.82 12.59 4.46
C TYR A 8 1.84 13.08 5.50
N GLY A 9 3.00 13.56 5.04
CA GLY A 9 4.09 14.00 5.90
C GLY A 9 5.43 13.97 5.17
N THR A 10 6.47 14.47 5.84
CA THR A 10 7.85 14.55 5.30
C THR A 10 8.45 13.16 5.03
N MET A 11 9.53 13.09 4.26
CA MET A 11 10.26 11.84 4.10
C MET A 11 10.82 11.39 5.45
N GLY A 12 10.65 10.09 5.76
CA GLY A 12 11.01 9.55 7.08
C GLY A 12 9.87 9.54 8.10
N SER A 13 8.74 10.21 7.84
CA SER A 13 7.59 10.28 8.77
C SER A 13 6.79 8.97 8.94
N GLY A 14 7.28 7.84 8.43
CA GLY A 14 6.63 6.53 8.62
C GLY A 14 5.39 6.24 7.75
N LYS A 15 5.12 6.99 6.67
CA LYS A 15 3.93 6.77 5.81
C LYS A 15 3.82 5.34 5.29
N SER A 16 4.88 4.81 4.67
CA SER A 16 4.90 3.44 4.15
C SER A 16 4.77 2.40 5.26
N THR A 17 5.38 2.65 6.42
CA THR A 17 5.25 1.78 7.60
C THR A 17 3.78 1.68 8.05
N LEU A 18 3.07 2.80 8.12
CA LEU A 18 1.65 2.80 8.49
C LEU A 18 0.79 2.03 7.47
N ALA A 19 1.03 2.25 6.17
CA ALA A 19 0.32 1.52 5.11
C ALA A 19 0.55 0.00 5.21
N LEU A 20 1.81 -0.42 5.40
CA LEU A 20 2.19 -1.82 5.57
C LEU A 20 1.58 -2.44 6.84
N GLN A 21 1.55 -1.70 7.95
CA GLN A 21 0.92 -2.15 9.19
C GLN A 21 -0.59 -2.36 9.01
N ILE A 22 -1.28 -1.45 8.31
CA ILE A 22 -2.71 -1.59 8.00
C ILE A 22 -2.94 -2.82 7.12
N HIS A 23 -2.16 -2.98 6.04
CA HIS A 23 -2.26 -4.13 5.15
C HIS A 23 -2.04 -5.46 5.88
N HIS A 24 -0.97 -5.56 6.69
CA HIS A 24 -0.69 -6.75 7.49
C HIS A 24 -1.82 -7.07 8.48
N ASN A 25 -2.36 -6.06 9.17
CA ASN A 25 -3.44 -6.26 10.14
C ASN A 25 -4.77 -6.68 9.50
N MET A 26 -5.07 -6.19 8.29
CA MET A 26 -6.26 -6.62 7.55
C MET A 26 -6.09 -8.05 7.04
N SER A 27 -4.94 -8.35 6.42
CA SER A 27 -4.64 -9.68 5.89
C SER A 27 -4.60 -10.75 7.00
N SER A 28 -4.01 -10.45 8.16
CA SER A 28 -3.96 -11.40 9.29
C SER A 28 -5.34 -11.73 9.87
N ARG A 29 -6.35 -10.90 9.61
CA ARG A 29 -7.76 -11.14 9.97
C ARG A 29 -8.56 -11.78 8.83
N GLY A 30 -7.92 -12.11 7.72
CA GLY A 30 -8.58 -12.65 6.52
C GLY A 30 -9.42 -11.61 5.76
N VAL A 31 -9.22 -10.32 6.01
CA VAL A 31 -9.92 -9.26 5.28
C VAL A 31 -9.18 -9.02 3.97
N ALA A 32 -9.86 -9.27 2.85
CA ALA A 32 -9.34 -9.00 1.52
C ALA A 32 -9.07 -7.50 1.34
N GLY A 33 -7.93 -7.16 0.76
CA GLY A 33 -7.54 -5.78 0.49
C GLY A 33 -6.40 -5.71 -0.50
N LEU A 34 -6.41 -4.68 -1.33
CA LEU A 34 -5.38 -4.42 -2.33
C LEU A 34 -4.31 -3.48 -1.75
N LEU A 35 -3.04 -3.84 -1.90
CA LEU A 35 -1.91 -2.93 -1.69
C LEU A 35 -1.45 -2.44 -3.05
N LEU A 36 -1.56 -1.14 -3.28
CA LEU A 36 -1.24 -0.51 -4.55
C LEU A 36 -0.06 0.46 -4.38
N THR A 37 0.81 0.54 -5.38
CA THR A 37 1.93 1.49 -5.42
C THR A 37 1.99 2.16 -6.79
N LYS A 38 2.68 3.31 -6.88
CA LYS A 38 2.92 4.00 -8.15
C LYS A 38 4.24 4.74 -8.06
N LEU A 39 5.02 4.69 -9.15
CA LEU A 39 6.39 5.26 -9.22
C LEU A 39 7.37 4.62 -8.23
N ASP A 40 7.16 3.37 -7.82
CA ASP A 40 8.14 2.71 -6.95
C ASP A 40 9.41 2.37 -7.73
N ARG A 41 10.55 2.51 -7.05
CA ARG A 41 11.89 2.31 -7.63
C ARG A 41 12.39 0.89 -7.44
N ASP A 42 11.85 0.15 -6.46
CA ASP A 42 12.27 -1.21 -6.10
C ASP A 42 11.33 -2.30 -6.67
N GLY A 43 10.52 -1.95 -7.69
CA GLY A 43 9.59 -2.85 -8.37
C GLY A 43 8.18 -2.83 -7.79
N SER A 44 7.44 -3.93 -7.93
CA SER A 44 6.04 -4.06 -7.50
C SER A 44 5.92 -4.36 -6.00
N GLN A 45 6.42 -3.46 -5.15
CA GLN A 45 6.34 -3.57 -3.69
C GLN A 45 6.16 -2.22 -3.00
N VAL A 46 5.83 -2.24 -1.71
CA VAL A 46 5.90 -1.07 -0.83
C VAL A 46 6.95 -1.37 0.23
N THR A 47 7.97 -0.51 0.32
CA THR A 47 9.05 -0.64 1.29
C THR A 47 9.03 0.51 2.30
N SER A 48 9.54 0.27 3.51
CA SER A 48 9.72 1.29 4.53
C SER A 48 11.17 1.37 5.01
N ARG A 49 11.55 2.52 5.58
CA ARG A 49 12.89 2.73 6.16
C ARG A 49 13.17 1.88 7.40
N LEU A 50 12.14 1.25 7.98
CA LEU A 50 12.29 0.32 9.12
C LEU A 50 12.56 -1.12 8.66
N GLY A 51 12.74 -1.35 7.35
CA GLY A 51 13.11 -2.66 6.81
C GLY A 51 11.95 -3.63 6.59
N VAL A 52 10.70 -3.18 6.78
CA VAL A 52 9.51 -3.96 6.38
C VAL A 52 9.07 -3.62 4.96
N SER A 53 8.65 -4.65 4.22
CA SER A 53 8.10 -4.56 2.87
C SER A 53 6.97 -5.55 2.63
N ALA A 54 6.16 -5.30 1.61
CA ALA A 54 5.17 -6.23 1.10
C ALA A 54 4.98 -6.07 -0.42
N PRO A 55 4.65 -7.15 -1.16
CA PRO A 55 4.28 -7.05 -2.56
C PRO A 55 3.08 -6.13 -2.77
N ALA A 56 3.11 -5.36 -3.85
CA ALA A 56 2.07 -4.40 -4.18
C ALA A 56 1.82 -4.40 -5.69
N VAL A 57 0.60 -4.11 -6.10
CA VAL A 57 0.28 -3.93 -7.52
C VAL A 57 0.76 -2.55 -7.95
N ASP A 58 1.56 -2.48 -9.00
CA ASP A 58 1.99 -1.22 -9.59
C ASP A 58 0.88 -0.62 -10.46
N VAL A 59 0.58 0.66 -10.25
CA VAL A 59 -0.54 1.36 -10.87
C VAL A 59 -0.04 2.21 -12.04
N PHE A 60 -0.34 1.77 -13.25
CA PHE A 60 -0.12 2.49 -14.50
C PHE A 60 -1.42 3.11 -15.04
N PRO A 61 -1.37 4.11 -15.95
CA PRO A 61 -2.55 4.85 -16.39
C PRO A 61 -3.69 4.00 -16.97
N GLU A 62 -3.37 2.86 -17.57
CA GLU A 62 -4.32 1.96 -18.23
C GLU A 62 -4.93 0.93 -17.26
N LEU A 63 -4.45 0.87 -16.01
CA LEU A 63 -4.93 -0.08 -15.01
C LEU A 63 -6.31 0.33 -14.48
N ASN A 64 -7.31 -0.52 -14.69
CA ASN A 64 -8.61 -0.37 -14.05
C ASN A 64 -8.62 -1.09 -12.68
N ILE A 65 -8.71 -0.32 -11.60
CA ILE A 65 -8.68 -0.84 -10.22
C ILE A 65 -9.93 -1.68 -9.92
N TYR A 66 -11.06 -1.43 -10.58
CA TYR A 66 -12.29 -2.21 -10.38
C TYR A 66 -12.12 -3.66 -10.83
N ASP A 67 -11.26 -3.92 -11.81
CA ASP A 67 -11.04 -5.26 -12.36
C ASP A 67 -10.09 -6.12 -11.49
N LEU A 68 -9.52 -5.52 -10.42
CA LEU A 68 -8.63 -6.20 -9.48
C LEU A 68 -9.35 -6.80 -8.25
N ALA A 69 -10.62 -6.46 -8.04
CA ALA A 69 -11.42 -6.83 -6.87
C ALA A 69 -12.52 -7.82 -7.27
#